data_AF-Q0AZC6-F1
#
_entry.id   AF-Q0AZC6-F1
#
_cell.length_a   1.000
_cell.length_b   1.000
_cell.length_c   1.000
_cell.angle_alpha   90.00
_cell.angle_beta   90.00
_cell.angle_gamma   90.00
#
_symmetry.space_group_name_H-M   'P 1'
#
loop_
_entity.id
_entity.type
_entity.pdbx_description
1 polymer ?
#
loop_
_entity_poly.entity_id
_entity_poly.type
_entity_poly.pdbx_seq_one_letter_code
_entity_poly.pdbx_strand_id
1 'polypeptide(L)'
;MQAAREGLLLIIVDVIDMSTTLESALDAGAAAILGCSPDFTRAPVKVAPEEIGQEASRLAREKGRGIILVAEPRVGSEEERRGRCQRVISGIEKGGGVIEAVVPNIGAETPRLVDMKDRVVVAVTDTGGVAFDAAFQESRRLTVGTVARTLKQKGMEPALTAVSRALKMLQETDQGIAVVAASRNSLEDVLAAQFIANLFL
;
A
#
# COMPACT_ATOMS: atom_id res chain seq x y z
N MET A 1 7.52 -8.84 -9.71
CA MET A 1 8.54 -9.55 -8.91
C MET A 1 9.91 -9.50 -9.55
N GLN A 2 10.06 -9.81 -10.84
CA GLN A 2 11.35 -9.70 -11.54
C GLN A 2 12.01 -8.31 -11.36
N ALA A 3 11.26 -7.22 -11.56
CA ALA A 3 11.74 -5.85 -11.32
C ALA A 3 12.33 -5.62 -9.92
N ALA A 4 11.75 -6.23 -8.87
CA ALA A 4 12.25 -6.13 -7.50
C ALA A 4 13.59 -6.86 -7.34
N ARG A 5 13.73 -8.04 -7.94
CA ARG A 5 14.99 -8.81 -7.95
C ARG A 5 16.10 -8.13 -8.76
N GLU A 6 15.72 -7.34 -9.75
CA GLU A 6 16.64 -6.54 -10.58
C GLU A 6 17.08 -5.24 -9.88
N GLY A 7 16.66 -4.99 -8.64
CA GLY A 7 17.09 -3.82 -7.87
C GLY A 7 16.44 -2.51 -8.32
N LEU A 8 15.26 -2.58 -8.96
CA LEU A 8 14.45 -1.40 -9.28
C LEU A 8 13.66 -0.96 -8.05
N LEU A 9 13.42 0.35 -7.94
CA LEU A 9 12.39 0.90 -7.06
C LEU A 9 11.02 0.67 -7.69
N LEU A 10 10.06 0.12 -6.94
CA LEU A 10 8.73 -0.19 -7.48
C LEU A 10 7.69 0.82 -7.01
N ILE A 11 6.83 1.22 -7.94
CA ILE A 11 5.58 1.93 -7.68
C ILE A 11 4.44 0.96 -8.00
N ILE A 12 3.72 0.51 -6.98
CA ILE A 12 2.54 -0.35 -7.17
C ILE A 12 1.30 0.50 -7.41
N VAL A 13 0.55 0.16 -8.46
CA VAL A 13 -0.66 0.89 -8.89
C VAL A 13 -1.86 -0.06 -8.83
N ASP A 14 -2.83 0.30 -7.99
CA ASP A 14 -4.13 -0.36 -7.82
C ASP A 14 -5.16 0.74 -7.58
N VAL A 15 -5.72 1.27 -8.66
CA VAL A 15 -6.53 2.49 -8.65
C VAL A 15 -7.82 2.28 -7.84
N ILE A 16 -8.36 1.05 -7.87
CA ILE A 16 -9.63 0.67 -7.26
C ILE A 16 -9.39 -0.48 -6.27
N ASP A 17 -8.92 -0.22 -5.06
CA ASP A 17 -8.73 1.11 -4.44
C ASP A 17 -7.54 1.20 -3.49
N MET A 18 -6.68 0.18 -3.44
CA MET A 18 -5.56 0.13 -2.49
C MET A 18 -4.62 1.33 -2.64
N SER A 19 -4.11 1.60 -3.84
CA SER A 19 -3.15 2.70 -4.05
C SER A 19 -3.79 4.06 -3.79
N THR A 20 -5.07 4.22 -4.16
CA THR A 20 -5.83 5.45 -3.90
C THR A 20 -6.05 5.68 -2.40
N THR A 21 -6.35 4.63 -1.63
CA THR A 21 -6.48 4.72 -0.18
C THR A 21 -5.14 5.05 0.48
N LEU A 22 -4.05 4.38 0.09
CA LEU A 22 -2.74 4.62 0.68
C LEU A 22 -2.18 6.01 0.31
N GLU A 23 -2.36 6.49 -0.93
CA GLU A 23 -2.03 7.88 -1.28
C GLU A 23 -2.85 8.88 -0.45
N SER A 24 -4.14 8.60 -0.24
CA SER A 24 -5.00 9.46 0.59
C SER A 24 -4.61 9.41 2.07
N ALA A 25 -4.10 8.28 2.57
CA ALA A 25 -3.52 8.18 3.90
C ALA A 25 -2.25 9.05 4.03
N LEU A 26 -1.38 9.05 3.01
CA LEU A 26 -0.21 9.94 2.99
C LEU A 26 -0.63 11.43 2.96
N ASP A 27 -1.65 11.79 2.17
CA ASP A 27 -2.23 13.14 2.20
C ASP A 27 -2.73 13.54 3.59
N ALA A 28 -3.33 12.59 4.30
CA ALA A 28 -3.81 12.77 5.66
C ALA A 28 -2.70 12.80 6.72
N GLY A 29 -1.44 12.56 6.32
CA GLY A 29 -0.26 12.63 7.19
C GLY A 29 0.15 11.31 7.81
N ALA A 30 -0.22 10.16 7.21
CA ALA A 30 0.30 8.87 7.62
C ALA A 30 1.84 8.87 7.63
N ALA A 31 2.42 8.25 8.65
CA ALA A 31 3.87 8.18 8.81
C ALA A 31 4.50 7.19 7.83
N ALA A 32 3.79 6.10 7.52
CA ALA A 32 4.19 5.10 6.54
C ALA A 32 2.94 4.36 6.02
N ILE A 33 3.09 3.76 4.83
CA ILE A 33 2.07 2.94 4.20
C ILE A 33 2.66 1.59 3.80
N LEU A 34 1.84 0.54 3.86
CA LEU A 34 2.18 -0.81 3.43
C LEU A 34 0.97 -1.44 2.73
N GLY A 35 1.22 -2.22 1.67
CA GLY A 35 0.24 -3.16 1.14
C GLY A 35 0.49 -4.56 1.69
N CYS A 36 -0.58 -5.34 1.86
CA CYS A 36 -0.53 -6.67 2.47
C CYS A 36 -1.50 -7.62 1.76
N SER A 37 -1.08 -8.87 1.55
CA SER A 37 -2.02 -9.91 1.13
C SER A 37 -3.02 -10.20 2.27
N PRO A 38 -4.29 -10.53 1.96
CA PRO A 38 -5.18 -11.14 2.95
C PRO A 38 -4.70 -12.53 3.34
N ASP A 39 -5.36 -13.12 4.33
CA ASP A 39 -5.00 -14.43 4.88
C ASP A 39 -4.94 -15.53 3.81
N PHE A 40 -5.88 -15.47 2.86
CA PHE A 40 -5.99 -16.40 1.75
C PHE A 40 -5.84 -15.65 0.42
N THR A 41 -4.86 -16.05 -0.37
CA THR A 41 -4.72 -15.63 -1.77
C THR A 41 -4.52 -16.86 -2.66
N ARG A 42 -5.03 -16.79 -3.89
CA ARG A 42 -4.79 -17.81 -4.94
C ARG A 42 -3.71 -17.39 -5.92
N ALA A 43 -3.15 -16.19 -5.76
CA ALA A 43 -2.12 -15.69 -6.65
C ALA A 43 -0.87 -16.59 -6.55
N PRO A 44 -0.25 -16.98 -7.68
CA PRO A 44 0.90 -17.87 -7.70
C PRO A 44 2.20 -17.11 -7.37
N VAL A 45 2.20 -16.34 -6.29
CA VAL A 45 3.34 -15.54 -5.81
C VAL A 45 3.54 -15.76 -4.33
N LYS A 46 4.79 -15.66 -3.86
CA LYS A 46 5.10 -15.73 -2.44
C LYS A 46 4.62 -14.44 -1.76
N VAL A 47 3.86 -14.59 -0.68
CA VAL A 47 3.41 -13.50 0.20
C VAL A 47 3.68 -13.90 1.65
N ALA A 48 3.92 -12.93 2.53
CA ALA A 48 4.06 -13.15 3.96
C ALA A 48 3.41 -12.00 4.76
N PRO A 49 2.07 -12.02 4.90
CA PRO A 49 1.34 -11.02 5.68
C PRO A 49 1.88 -10.83 7.11
N GLU A 50 2.38 -11.88 7.74
CA GLU A 50 3.02 -11.80 9.05
C GLU A 50 4.26 -10.89 9.04
N GLU A 51 5.09 -10.95 8.00
CA GLU A 51 6.29 -10.11 7.86
C GLU A 51 5.90 -8.65 7.62
N ILE A 52 4.85 -8.40 6.83
CA ILE A 52 4.27 -7.05 6.68
C ILE A 52 3.80 -6.52 8.04
N GLY A 53 3.15 -7.36 8.86
CA GLY A 53 2.70 -6.98 10.20
C GLY A 53 3.85 -6.64 11.15
N GLN A 54 4.95 -7.41 11.09
CA GLN A 54 6.16 -7.13 11.86
C GLN A 54 6.81 -5.81 11.43
N GLU A 55 6.88 -5.54 10.13
CA GLU A 55 7.41 -4.28 9.61
C GLU A 55 6.54 -3.09 10.00
N ALA A 56 5.20 -3.23 9.91
CA ALA A 56 4.27 -2.22 10.37
C ALA A 56 4.50 -1.89 11.85
N SER A 57 4.73 -2.91 12.68
CA SER A 57 5.02 -2.75 14.11
C SER A 57 6.36 -2.09 14.39
N ARG A 58 7.39 -2.38 13.59
CA ARG A 58 8.67 -1.69 13.68
C ARG A 58 8.49 -0.19 13.41
N LEU A 59 7.85 0.16 12.30
CA LEU A 59 7.60 1.54 11.88
C LEU A 59 6.74 2.30 12.88
N ALA A 60 5.68 1.66 13.39
CA ALA A 60 4.76 2.25 14.36
C ALA A 60 5.47 2.60 15.68
N ARG A 61 6.31 1.69 16.18
CA ARG A 61 7.12 1.91 17.39
C ARG A 61 8.15 3.01 17.23
N GLU A 62 8.81 3.12 16.06
CA GLU A 62 9.75 4.20 15.77
C GLU A 62 9.09 5.59 15.81
N LYS A 63 7.79 5.66 15.53
CA LYS A 63 6.99 6.90 15.57
C LYS A 63 6.23 7.09 16.88
N GLY A 64 6.20 6.08 17.75
CA GLY A 64 5.43 6.10 19.00
C GLY A 64 3.91 6.19 18.77
N ARG A 65 3.41 5.62 17.67
CA ARG A 65 1.99 5.66 17.26
C ARG A 65 1.50 4.27 16.87
N GLY A 66 0.19 4.09 16.72
CA GLY A 66 -0.39 2.82 16.33
C GLY A 66 -0.51 2.60 14.82
N ILE A 67 -1.24 1.54 14.49
CA ILE A 67 -1.43 1.01 13.15
C ILE A 67 -2.93 1.04 12.81
N ILE A 68 -3.25 1.45 11.59
CA ILE A 68 -4.60 1.39 11.03
C ILE A 68 -4.60 0.33 9.94
N LEU A 69 -5.48 -0.65 10.07
CA LEU A 69 -5.72 -1.62 9.01
C LEU A 69 -6.86 -1.11 8.12
N VAL A 70 -6.62 -1.10 6.82
CA VAL A 70 -7.61 -0.87 5.80
C VAL A 70 -7.86 -2.20 5.11
N ALA A 71 -9.10 -2.68 5.06
CA ALA A 71 -9.37 -4.01 4.52
C ALA A 71 -10.70 -4.10 3.76
N GLU A 72 -10.79 -5.12 2.93
CA GLU A 72 -12.03 -5.54 2.28
C GLU A 72 -12.89 -6.41 3.23
N PRO A 73 -14.22 -6.46 3.06
CA PRO A 73 -15.01 -5.81 2.01
C PRO A 73 -15.30 -4.32 2.29
N ARG A 74 -15.67 -3.58 1.23
CA ARG A 74 -16.06 -2.15 1.36
C ARG A 74 -17.30 -1.99 2.23
N VAL A 75 -18.31 -2.82 1.98
CA VAL A 75 -19.55 -2.91 2.75
C VAL A 75 -19.51 -4.20 3.54
N GLY A 76 -19.73 -4.12 4.86
CA GLY A 76 -19.57 -5.24 5.78
C GLY A 76 -19.17 -4.77 7.18
N SER A 77 -19.09 -5.72 8.12
CA SER A 77 -18.76 -5.44 9.51
C SER A 77 -17.25 -5.30 9.74
N GLU A 78 -16.84 -4.75 10.87
CA GLU A 78 -15.42 -4.73 11.25
C GLU A 78 -14.87 -6.15 11.45
N GLU A 79 -15.67 -7.06 12.02
CA GLU A 79 -15.31 -8.46 12.24
C GLU A 79 -15.01 -9.20 10.94
N GLU A 80 -15.80 -8.96 9.88
CA GLU A 80 -15.55 -9.55 8.56
C GLU A 80 -14.20 -9.10 7.99
N ARG A 81 -13.86 -7.81 8.14
CA ARG A 81 -12.57 -7.25 7.72
C ARG A 81 -11.43 -7.81 8.55
N ARG A 82 -11.59 -7.85 9.87
CA ARG A 82 -10.61 -8.46 10.79
C ARG A 82 -10.38 -9.92 10.43
N GLY A 83 -11.41 -10.66 10.09
CA GLY A 83 -11.33 -12.08 9.69
C GLY A 83 -10.47 -12.33 8.45
N ARG A 84 -10.16 -11.31 7.64
CA ARG A 84 -9.25 -11.40 6.47
C ARG A 84 -7.81 -10.98 6.78
N CYS A 85 -7.57 -10.47 7.99
CA CYS A 85 -6.32 -9.85 8.41
C CYS A 85 -5.59 -10.67 9.50
N GLN A 86 -5.99 -11.89 9.81
CA GLN A 86 -5.49 -12.62 10.99
C GLN A 86 -3.97 -12.83 10.96
N ARG A 87 -3.39 -13.08 9.78
CA ARG A 87 -1.95 -13.26 9.60
C ARG A 87 -1.17 -11.96 9.81
N VAL A 88 -1.62 -10.85 9.23
CA VAL A 88 -0.99 -9.54 9.46
C VAL A 88 -1.17 -9.08 10.91
N ILE A 89 -2.34 -9.32 11.52
CA ILE A 89 -2.60 -9.07 12.94
C ILE A 89 -1.62 -9.87 13.80
N SER A 90 -1.45 -11.17 13.54
CA SER A 90 -0.48 -11.98 14.27
C SER A 90 0.96 -11.46 14.13
N GLY A 91 1.33 -10.99 12.94
CA GLY A 91 2.61 -10.31 12.71
C GLY A 91 2.76 -9.04 13.53
N ILE A 92 1.69 -8.24 13.62
CA ILE A 92 1.66 -6.99 14.39
C ILE A 92 1.82 -7.26 15.89
N GLU A 93 1.04 -8.20 16.42
CA GLU A 93 1.06 -8.57 17.83
C GLU A 93 2.43 -9.10 18.24
N LYS A 94 3.04 -9.98 17.43
CA LYS A 94 4.41 -10.46 17.67
C LYS A 94 5.45 -9.35 17.64
N GLY A 95 5.22 -8.31 16.82
CA GLY A 95 6.06 -7.12 16.74
C GLY A 95 5.82 -6.10 17.86
N GLY A 96 4.83 -6.32 18.74
CA GLY A 96 4.44 -5.39 19.79
C GLY A 96 3.75 -4.11 19.28
N GLY A 97 3.17 -4.14 18.09
CA GLY A 97 2.39 -3.03 17.54
C GLY A 97 0.97 -2.97 18.11
N VAL A 98 0.34 -1.80 18.03
CA VAL A 98 -1.04 -1.58 18.48
C VAL A 98 -1.92 -1.25 17.29
N ILE A 99 -2.97 -2.03 17.06
CA ILE A 99 -3.97 -1.75 16.03
C ILE A 99 -5.01 -0.80 16.62
N GLU A 100 -5.07 0.44 16.12
CA GLU A 100 -5.99 1.47 16.59
C GLU A 100 -7.36 1.37 15.92
N ALA A 101 -7.42 0.91 14.67
CA ALA A 101 -8.68 0.77 13.93
C ALA A 101 -8.56 -0.23 12.77
N VAL A 102 -9.70 -0.80 12.38
CA VAL A 102 -9.86 -1.59 11.17
C VAL A 102 -11.00 -0.97 10.35
N VAL A 103 -10.69 -0.38 9.20
CA VAL A 103 -11.62 0.41 8.39
C VAL A 103 -11.76 -0.17 6.97
N PRO A 104 -12.87 0.11 6.26
CA PRO A 104 -13.03 -0.32 4.88
C PRO A 104 -12.04 0.35 3.94
N ASN A 105 -11.62 -0.38 2.90
CA ASN A 105 -10.99 0.19 1.73
C ASN A 105 -12.05 0.90 0.88
N ILE A 106 -12.09 2.24 0.91
CA ILE A 106 -13.05 3.06 0.14
C ILE A 106 -12.36 4.24 -0.57
N GLY A 107 -11.09 4.05 -0.95
CA GLY A 107 -10.29 5.06 -1.65
C GLY A 107 -10.10 6.34 -0.83
N ALA A 108 -10.35 7.49 -1.48
CA ALA A 108 -10.11 8.83 -0.95
C ALA A 108 -10.90 9.19 0.31
N GLU A 109 -11.99 8.48 0.59
CA GLU A 109 -12.85 8.73 1.74
C GLU A 109 -12.35 8.00 3.00
N THR A 110 -11.47 7.01 2.87
CA THR A 110 -10.97 6.19 3.99
C THR A 110 -10.38 7.04 5.13
N PRO A 111 -9.54 8.07 4.88
CA PRO A 111 -9.00 8.91 5.94
C PRO A 111 -10.02 9.77 6.69
N ARG A 112 -11.29 9.82 6.25
CA ARG A 112 -12.35 10.52 6.99
C ARG A 112 -12.93 9.68 8.12
N LEU A 113 -12.69 8.37 8.10
CA LEU A 113 -13.22 7.44 9.11
C LEU A 113 -12.35 7.38 10.37
N VAL A 114 -11.06 7.68 10.24
CA VAL A 114 -10.08 7.57 11.32
C VAL A 114 -8.89 8.51 11.06
N ASP A 115 -8.33 9.08 12.13
CA ASP A 115 -7.15 9.96 12.05
C ASP A 115 -5.89 9.18 11.64
N MET A 116 -5.44 9.41 10.41
CA MET A 116 -4.26 8.77 9.84
C MET A 116 -2.95 9.43 10.28
N LYS A 117 -2.98 10.63 10.86
CA LYS A 117 -1.78 11.43 11.10
C LYS A 117 -0.79 10.70 12.00
N ASP A 118 0.46 10.60 11.57
CA ASP A 118 1.56 9.91 12.26
C ASP A 118 1.35 8.39 12.48
N ARG A 119 0.29 7.78 11.93
CA ARG A 119 0.05 6.32 12.03
C ARG A 119 0.70 5.58 10.86
N VAL A 120 0.96 4.29 11.08
CA VAL A 120 1.26 3.37 9.99
C VAL A 120 -0.05 2.82 9.44
N VAL A 121 -0.24 2.89 8.13
CA VAL A 121 -1.47 2.40 7.47
C VAL A 121 -1.14 1.18 6.63
N VAL A 122 -1.84 0.07 6.88
CA VAL A 122 -1.64 -1.19 6.14
C VAL A 122 -2.93 -1.52 5.39
N ALA A 123 -2.86 -1.61 4.07
CA ALA A 123 -3.98 -2.00 3.23
C ALA A 123 -3.93 -3.50 2.88
N VAL A 124 -4.93 -4.25 3.34
CA VAL A 124 -5.08 -5.70 3.13
C VAL A 124 -6.11 -5.94 2.02
N THR A 125 -5.65 -6.25 0.80
CA THR A 125 -6.51 -6.36 -0.39
C THR A 125 -6.12 -7.51 -1.31
N ASP A 126 -7.09 -8.09 -2.02
CA ASP A 126 -6.91 -9.27 -2.87
C ASP A 126 -5.97 -9.05 -4.08
N THR A 127 -5.79 -7.80 -4.51
CA THR A 127 -5.00 -7.46 -5.72
C THR A 127 -3.78 -6.61 -5.39
N GLY A 128 -3.96 -5.31 -5.09
CA GLY A 128 -2.85 -4.42 -4.77
C GLY A 128 -2.04 -4.84 -3.56
N GLY A 129 -2.71 -5.29 -2.49
CA GLY A 129 -2.07 -5.79 -1.29
C GLY A 129 -1.20 -7.01 -1.54
N VAL A 130 -1.70 -7.97 -2.32
CA VAL A 130 -0.94 -9.14 -2.79
C VAL A 130 0.28 -8.73 -3.63
N ALA A 131 0.11 -7.79 -4.58
CA ALA A 131 1.19 -7.31 -5.43
C ALA A 131 2.28 -6.60 -4.62
N PHE A 132 1.89 -5.78 -3.64
CA PHE A 132 2.82 -5.09 -2.75
C PHE A 132 3.57 -6.07 -1.84
N ASP A 133 2.85 -6.97 -1.17
CA ASP A 133 3.44 -7.97 -0.25
C ASP A 133 4.44 -8.85 -1.01
N ALA A 134 4.05 -9.38 -2.16
CA ALA A 134 4.95 -10.20 -2.97
C ALA A 134 6.17 -9.43 -3.45
N ALA A 135 6.06 -8.13 -3.74
CA ALA A 135 7.21 -7.30 -4.06
C ALA A 135 8.10 -7.08 -2.82
N PHE A 136 7.50 -6.94 -1.64
CA PHE A 136 8.19 -6.73 -0.36
C PHE A 136 9.06 -7.92 0.03
N GLN A 137 8.63 -9.14 -0.33
CA GLN A 137 9.42 -10.36 -0.15
C GLN A 137 10.75 -10.37 -0.92
N GLU A 138 10.86 -9.55 -1.97
CA GLU A 138 12.04 -9.47 -2.83
C GLU A 138 12.85 -8.19 -2.57
N SER A 139 12.18 -7.08 -2.26
CA SER A 139 12.83 -5.79 -2.01
C SER A 139 11.96 -4.87 -1.15
N ARG A 140 12.57 -4.11 -0.24
CA ARG A 140 11.88 -3.05 0.54
C ARG A 140 11.80 -1.71 -0.21
N ARG A 141 12.29 -1.63 -1.44
CA ARG A 141 12.31 -0.42 -2.28
C ARG A 141 10.96 -0.22 -2.97
N LEU A 142 9.91 0.05 -2.19
CA LEU A 142 8.53 0.09 -2.66
C LEU A 142 7.80 1.36 -2.24
N THR A 143 6.92 1.85 -3.12
CA THR A 143 5.88 2.84 -2.83
C THR A 143 4.63 2.48 -3.63
N VAL A 144 3.56 3.23 -3.44
CA VAL A 144 2.38 3.20 -4.31
C VAL A 144 2.25 4.48 -5.12
N GLY A 145 1.33 4.47 -6.09
CA GLY A 145 0.92 5.65 -6.85
C GLY A 145 -0.46 5.44 -7.46
N THR A 146 -1.20 6.53 -7.65
CA THR A 146 -2.53 6.53 -8.27
C THR A 146 -2.69 7.72 -9.21
N VAL A 147 -3.66 7.63 -10.12
CA VAL A 147 -4.15 8.75 -10.95
C VAL A 147 -5.52 9.24 -10.48
N ALA A 148 -6.15 8.53 -9.56
CA ALA A 148 -7.45 8.92 -9.01
C ALA A 148 -7.30 10.07 -8.01
N ARG A 149 -8.37 10.85 -7.84
CA ARG A 149 -8.46 11.87 -6.79
C ARG A 149 -8.21 11.22 -5.42
N THR A 150 -7.40 11.87 -4.60
CA THR A 150 -7.13 11.51 -3.21
C THR A 150 -7.81 12.50 -2.27
N LEU A 151 -7.59 12.36 -0.95
CA LEU A 151 -8.19 13.27 0.04
C LEU A 151 -7.93 14.76 -0.26
N LYS A 152 -6.69 15.11 -0.66
CA LYS A 152 -6.29 16.52 -0.84
C LYS A 152 -5.90 16.89 -2.27
N GLN A 153 -5.68 15.91 -3.14
CA GLN A 153 -5.13 16.14 -4.47
C GLN A 153 -6.11 15.77 -5.59
N LYS A 154 -6.07 16.53 -6.68
CA LYS A 154 -6.97 16.38 -7.83
C LYS A 154 -6.25 16.51 -9.18
N GLY A 155 -6.92 16.09 -10.25
CA GLY A 155 -6.34 16.15 -11.60
C GLY A 155 -5.09 15.28 -11.68
N MET A 156 -3.96 15.85 -12.12
CA MET A 156 -2.68 15.15 -12.22
C MET A 156 -1.85 15.15 -10.93
N GLU A 157 -2.26 15.91 -9.92
CA GLU A 157 -1.48 16.08 -8.68
C GLU A 157 -1.11 14.73 -8.01
N PRO A 158 -2.03 13.75 -7.85
CA PRO A 158 -1.69 12.46 -7.23
C PRO A 158 -0.55 11.73 -7.95
N ALA A 159 -0.59 11.70 -9.29
CA ALA A 159 0.42 11.04 -10.10
C ALA A 159 1.77 11.77 -10.00
N LEU A 160 1.77 13.10 -10.08
CA LEU A 160 2.98 13.92 -9.95
C LEU A 160 3.61 13.78 -8.55
N THR A 161 2.79 13.69 -7.50
CA THR A 161 3.26 13.45 -6.14
C THR A 161 3.90 12.07 -6.01
N ALA A 162 3.30 11.03 -6.59
CA ALA A 162 3.88 9.69 -6.61
C ALA A 162 5.24 9.66 -7.34
N VAL A 163 5.35 10.32 -8.50
CA VAL A 163 6.61 10.49 -9.24
C VAL A 163 7.65 11.22 -8.39
N SER A 164 7.29 12.37 -7.82
CA SER A 164 8.19 13.15 -6.97
C SER A 164 8.68 12.36 -5.77
N ARG A 165 7.81 11.57 -5.12
CA ARG A 165 8.16 10.70 -4.00
C ARG A 165 9.12 9.60 -4.44
N ALA A 166 8.87 8.94 -5.58
CA ALA A 166 9.77 7.92 -6.11
C ALA A 166 11.16 8.48 -6.45
N LEU A 167 11.23 9.66 -7.08
CA LEU A 167 12.50 10.34 -7.36
C LEU A 167 13.28 10.70 -6.08
N LYS A 168 12.58 11.12 -5.02
CA LYS A 168 13.21 11.40 -3.71
C LYS A 168 13.65 10.13 -2.98
N MET A 169 12.99 9.01 -3.25
CA MET A 169 13.34 7.73 -2.66
C MET A 169 14.57 7.12 -3.34
N LEU A 170 14.78 7.36 -4.63
CA LEU A 170 15.89 6.79 -5.41
C LEU A 170 17.26 6.94 -4.70
N GLN A 171 18.02 5.87 -4.74
CA GLN A 171 19.38 5.75 -4.24
C GLN A 171 20.33 5.41 -5.40
N GLU A 172 21.62 5.69 -5.24
CA GLU A 172 22.65 5.35 -6.24
C GLU A 172 22.71 3.85 -6.56
N THR A 173 22.25 3.00 -5.64
CA THR A 173 22.18 1.55 -5.80
C THR A 173 20.98 1.07 -6.62
N ASP A 174 19.94 1.89 -6.77
CA ASP A 174 18.75 1.48 -7.52
C ASP A 174 19.04 1.48 -9.02
N GLN A 175 18.60 0.44 -9.73
CA GLN A 175 18.81 0.28 -11.18
C GLN A 175 17.80 1.07 -12.03
N GLY A 176 16.89 1.80 -11.39
CA GLY A 176 15.80 2.54 -12.02
C GLY A 176 14.47 2.42 -11.27
N ILE A 177 13.38 2.78 -11.95
CA ILE A 177 12.01 2.73 -11.41
C ILE A 177 11.15 1.81 -12.29
N ALA A 178 10.38 0.93 -11.66
CA ALA A 178 9.34 0.14 -12.30
C ALA A 178 7.95 0.57 -11.78
N VAL A 179 7.05 0.94 -12.69
CA VAL A 179 5.64 1.19 -12.36
C VAL A 179 4.84 -0.06 -12.69
N VAL A 180 4.17 -0.64 -11.68
CA VAL A 180 3.55 -1.97 -11.77
C VAL A 180 2.07 -1.89 -11.50
N ALA A 181 1.26 -2.16 -12.53
CA ALA A 181 -0.16 -2.41 -12.37
C ALA A 181 -0.39 -3.70 -11.55
N ALA A 182 -1.21 -3.63 -10.51
CA ALA A 182 -1.44 -4.75 -9.60
C ALA A 182 -2.19 -5.91 -10.28
N SER A 183 -3.04 -5.60 -11.26
CA SER A 183 -3.72 -6.61 -12.09
C SER A 183 -3.66 -6.24 -13.56
N ARG A 184 -3.24 -7.21 -14.39
CA ARG A 184 -3.30 -7.09 -15.86
C ARG A 184 -4.73 -7.08 -16.42
N ASN A 185 -5.70 -7.53 -15.61
CA ASN A 185 -7.11 -7.57 -16.00
C ASN A 185 -7.85 -6.27 -15.62
N SER A 186 -7.18 -5.37 -14.90
CA SER A 186 -7.70 -4.07 -14.48
C SER A 186 -7.17 -3.01 -15.43
N LEU A 187 -7.98 -2.59 -16.40
CA LEU A 187 -7.56 -1.64 -17.43
C LEU A 187 -7.18 -0.29 -16.81
N GLU A 188 -7.88 0.12 -15.76
CA GLU A 188 -7.60 1.31 -14.96
C GLU A 188 -6.19 1.28 -14.36
N ASP A 189 -5.72 0.13 -13.86
CA ASP A 189 -4.37 -0.01 -13.30
C ASP A 189 -3.31 0.06 -14.39
N VAL A 190 -3.55 -0.60 -15.52
CA VAL A 190 -2.61 -0.61 -16.67
C VAL A 190 -2.45 0.80 -17.24
N LEU A 191 -3.57 1.51 -17.47
CA LEU A 191 -3.55 2.87 -17.99
C LEU A 191 -2.93 3.86 -16.98
N ALA A 192 -3.25 3.70 -15.69
CA ALA A 192 -2.65 4.53 -14.64
C ALA A 192 -1.15 4.30 -14.51
N ALA A 193 -0.69 3.04 -14.54
CA ALA A 193 0.72 2.71 -14.51
C ALA A 193 1.47 3.28 -15.71
N GLN A 194 0.90 3.15 -16.93
CA GLN A 194 1.47 3.75 -18.13
C GLN A 194 1.54 5.27 -18.03
N PHE A 195 0.47 5.91 -17.55
CA PHE A 195 0.43 7.36 -17.38
C PHE A 195 1.51 7.84 -16.40
N ILE A 196 1.63 7.21 -15.23
CA ILE A 196 2.66 7.54 -14.24
C ILE A 196 4.07 7.29 -14.81
N ALA A 197 4.28 6.20 -15.55
CA ALA A 197 5.57 5.92 -16.20
C ALA A 197 5.97 7.02 -17.19
N ASN A 198 5.02 7.52 -17.98
CA ASN A 198 5.27 8.60 -18.95
C ASN A 198 5.64 9.93 -18.29
N LEU A 199 5.29 10.16 -17.02
CA LEU A 199 5.67 11.37 -16.29
C LEU A 199 7.16 11.38 -15.86
N PHE A 200 7.88 10.26 -16.02
CA PHE A 200 9.33 10.19 -15.81
C PHE A 200 10.15 10.48 -17.08
N LEU A 201 9.50 10.56 -18.25
CA LEU A 201 10.12 10.80 -19.56
C LEU A 201 10.12 12.29 -19.90
#